data_AF-A0A3R9ABU6-F1
#
_entry.id   AF-A0A3R9ABU6-F1
#
_cell.length_a   1.000
_cell.length_b   1.000
_cell.length_c   1.000
_cell.angle_alpha   90.00
_cell.angle_beta   90.00
_cell.angle_gamma   90.00
#
_symmetry.space_group_name_H-M   'P 1'
#
loop_
_entity.id
_entity.type
_entity.pdbx_description
1 polymer ?
#
loop_
_entity_poly.entity_id
_entity_poly.type
_entity_poly.pdbx_seq_one_letter_code
_entity_poly.pdbx_strand_id
1 'polypeptide(L)' 'MKITVIFEDTGIEEEHDFDAKPRAGELVTLVRDGKEADYIVIIEPDPDHTHDNGRDGYPTKARVRPA' A
#
# COMPACT_ATOMS: atom_id res chain seq x y z
N MET A 1 -0.24 11.43 -3.97
CA MET A 1 -1.15 11.09 -2.85
C MET A 1 -0.36 10.23 -1.89
N LYS A 2 -0.22 10.66 -0.65
CA LYS A 2 0.62 9.96 0.32
C LYS A 2 -0.11 8.76 0.88
N ILE A 3 0.46 7.58 0.71
CA ILE A 3 -0.07 6.32 1.23
C ILE A 3 1.06 5.62 1.97
N THR A 4 0.75 5.10 3.16
CA THR A 4 1.68 4.26 3.89
C THR A 4 1.74 2.89 3.23
N VAL A 5 2.89 2.55 2.66
CA VAL A 5 3.17 1.25 2.09
C VAL A 5 3.89 0.40 3.11
N ILE A 6 3.36 -0.80 3.36
CA ILE A 6 3.98 -1.79 4.23
C ILE A 6 4.57 -2.89 3.36
N PHE A 7 5.89 -3.04 3.39
CA PHE A 7 6.57 -4.11 2.67
C PHE A 7 6.44 -5.41 3.44
N GLU A 8 5.80 -6.44 2.86
CA GLU A 8 5.63 -7.75 3.50
C GLU A 8 6.97 -8.43 3.78
N ASP A 9 7.93 -8.27 2.86
CA ASP A 9 9.26 -8.90 2.94
C ASP A 9 10.06 -8.43 4.16
N THR A 10 9.95 -7.14 4.50
CA THR A 10 10.74 -6.52 5.57
C THR A 10 9.93 -6.08 6.78
N GLY A 11 8.60 -6.00 6.66
CA GLY A 11 7.71 -5.40 7.66
C GLY A 11 7.85 -3.88 7.82
N ILE A 12 8.59 -3.22 6.92
CA ILE A 12 8.86 -1.79 7.01
C ILE A 12 7.67 -1.00 6.43
N GLU A 13 7.26 0.06 7.13
CA GLU A 13 6.26 1.01 6.69
C GLU A 13 6.96 2.26 6.11
N GLU A 14 6.74 2.58 4.84
CA GLU A 14 7.25 3.80 4.19
C GLU A 14 6.11 4.58 3.55
N GLU A 15 6.14 5.91 3.65
CA GLU A 15 5.14 6.75 2.99
C GLU A 15 5.59 7.06 1.57
N HIS A 16 4.78 6.64 0.59
CA HIS A 16 5.03 6.90 -0.82
C HIS A 16 3.96 7.80 -1.42
N ASP A 17 4.37 8.64 -2.36
CA ASP A 17 3.47 9.43 -3.19
C ASP A 17 3.03 8.61 -4.40
N PHE A 18 1.73 8.30 -4.45
CA PHE A 18 1.09 7.66 -5.59
C PHE A 18 0.35 8.68 -6.46
N ASP A 19 0.30 8.46 -7.77
CA ASP A 19 -0.55 9.25 -8.67
C ASP A 19 -2.03 8.83 -8.59
N ALA A 20 -2.29 7.57 -8.23
CA ALA A 20 -3.62 7.00 -8.16
C ALA A 20 -3.76 6.07 -6.93
N LYS A 21 -5.01 5.71 -6.59
CA LYS A 21 -5.29 4.80 -5.48
C LYS A 21 -4.83 3.37 -5.86
N PRO A 22 -3.88 2.77 -5.13
CA PRO A 22 -3.39 1.43 -5.40
C PRO A 22 -4.49 0.39 -5.13
N ARG A 23 -4.50 -0.68 -5.93
CA ARG A 23 -5.51 -1.75 -5.87
C ARG A 23 -4.88 -3.12 -5.61
N ALA A 24 -5.64 -4.06 -5.03
CA ALA A 24 -5.18 -5.44 -4.87
C ALA A 24 -4.72 -6.04 -6.20
N GLY A 25 -3.54 -6.65 -6.20
CA GLY A 25 -2.96 -7.28 -7.38
C GLY A 25 -2.40 -6.31 -8.41
N GLU A 26 -2.41 -5.00 -8.12
CA GLU A 26 -1.76 -4.01 -8.96
C GLU A 26 -0.25 -4.06 -8.76
N LEU A 27 0.50 -3.93 -9.87
CA LEU A 27 1.95 -3.85 -9.85
C LEU A 27 2.33 -2.37 -9.78
N VAL A 28 3.02 -2.00 -8.72
CA VAL A 28 3.46 -0.64 -8.43
C VAL A 28 4.98 -0.61 -8.34
N THR A 29 5.59 0.35 -9.02
CA THR A 29 7.03 0.57 -8.93
C THR A 29 7.30 1.58 -7.81
N LEU A 30 8.03 1.16 -6.79
CA LEU A 30 8.36 1.99 -5.63
C LEU A 30 9.85 2.26 -5.60
N VAL A 31 10.23 3.50 -5.30
CA VAL A 31 11.63 3.91 -5.16
C VAL A 31 12.05 3.74 -3.72
N ARG A 32 12.91 2.76 -3.45
CA ARG A 32 13.46 2.47 -2.12
C ARG A 32 14.97 2.59 -2.16
N ASP A 33 15.55 3.39 -1.27
CA ASP A 33 17.00 3.68 -1.25
C ASP A 33 17.55 4.17 -2.60
N GLY A 34 16.75 4.91 -3.37
CA GLY A 34 17.11 5.39 -4.71
C GLY A 34 17.11 4.32 -5.80
N LYS A 35 16.59 3.11 -5.52
CA LYS A 35 16.39 2.03 -6.48
C LYS A 35 14.91 1.81 -6.71
N GLU A 36 14.52 1.82 -7.98
CA GLU A 36 13.18 1.43 -8.42
C GLU A 36 13.06 -0.09 -8.33
N ALA A 37 12.03 -0.56 -7.66
CA ALA A 37 11.69 -1.97 -7.59
C ALA A 37 10.18 -2.16 -7.75
N ASP A 38 9.82 -3.24 -8.43
CA ASP A 38 8.43 -3.58 -8.69
C ASP A 38 7.85 -4.41 -7.53
N TYR A 39 6.69 -3.98 -7.05
CA TYR A 39 5.98 -4.62 -5.98
C TYR A 39 4.52 -4.86 -6.37
N ILE A 40 3.95 -5.94 -5.88
CA ILE A 40 2.53 -6.27 -6.04
C ILE A 40 1.80 -5.83 -4.79
N VAL A 41 0.77 -4.99 -4.95
CA VAL A 41 -0.08 -4.53 -3.86
C VAL A 41 -0.94 -5.69 -3.36
N ILE A 42 -0.72 -6.06 -2.11
CA ILE A 42 -1.57 -6.95 -1.33
C ILE A 42 -2.29 -6.07 -0.32
N ILE A 43 -3.39 -5.43 -0.69
CA ILE A 43 -4.25 -4.81 0.33
C ILE A 43 -4.80 -5.93 1.21
N GLU A 44 -4.35 -5.98 2.46
CA GLU A 44 -5.05 -6.75 3.48
C GLU A 44 -6.34 -6.03 3.84
N PRO A 45 -7.43 -6.77 4.07
CA PRO A 45 -8.56 -6.20 4.79
C PRO A 45 -8.06 -5.87 6.20
N ASP A 46 -8.00 -4.58 6.52
CA ASP A 46 -7.75 -4.12 7.88
C ASP A 46 -8.71 -4.87 8.83
N PRO A 47 -8.23 -5.69 9.78
CA PRO A 47 -9.10 -6.43 10.68
C PRO A 47 -9.85 -5.51 11.65
N ASP A 48 -9.42 -4.25 11.79
CA ASP A 48 -10.11 -3.20 12.55
C ASP A 48 -11.03 -2.33 11.67
N HIS A 49 -11.31 -2.76 10.43
CA HIS A 49 -12.41 -2.21 9.62
C HIS A 49 -13.77 -2.70 10.13
N THR A 50 -13.94 -2.77 11.45
CA THR A 50 -15.19 -3.20 12.09
C THR A 50 -16.22 -2.08 12.21
N HIS A 51 -15.87 -0.81 12.02
CA HIS A 51 -16.85 0.28 12.07
C HIS A 51 -16.36 1.51 11.31
N ASP A 52 -16.61 1.60 10.01
CA ASP A 52 -16.99 2.90 9.45
C ASP A 52 -17.74 2.76 8.12
N ASN A 53 -19.06 2.86 8.21
CA ASN A 53 -19.91 3.37 7.13
C ASN A 53 -19.66 4.89 6.95
N GLY A 54 -18.39 5.29 6.79
CA GLY A 54 -17.96 6.64 6.48
C GLY A 54 -17.88 6.83 4.96
N ARG A 55 -18.23 8.03 4.49
CA ARG A 55 -18.36 8.40 3.05
C ARG A 55 -17.07 8.22 2.22
N ASP A 56 -15.93 8.00 2.87
CA ASP A 56 -14.58 7.95 2.30
C ASP A 56 -13.84 6.64 2.62
N GLY A 57 -14.54 5.51 2.77
CA GLY A 57 -14.01 4.18 3.12
C GLY A 57 -12.90 3.65 2.22
N TYR A 58 -11.69 4.19 2.35
CA TYR A 58 -10.50 3.83 1.61
C TYR A 58 -9.37 3.49 2.58
N PRO A 59 -8.60 2.42 2.30
CA PRO A 59 -7.47 2.07 3.14
C PRO A 59 -6.41 3.17 3.05
N THR A 60 -6.02 3.72 4.21
CA THR A 60 -4.91 4.66 4.34
C THR A 60 -3.54 3.98 4.22
N LYS A 61 -3.52 2.64 4.22
CA LYS A 61 -2.34 1.80 4.13
C LYS A 61 -2.46 0.78 2.99
N ALA A 62 -1.36 0.51 2.31
CA ALA A 62 -1.25 -0.55 1.30
C ALA A 62 -0.15 -1.52 1.72
N ARG A 63 -0.41 -2.81 1.78
CA ARG A 63 0.65 -3.82 1.90
C ARG A 63 1.14 -4.19 0.51
N VAL A 64 2.44 -4.41 0.34
CA VAL A 64 3.04 -4.80 -0.94
C VAL A 64 4.04 -5.94 -0.73
N ARG A 65 4.17 -6.82 -1.73
CA ARG A 65 5.23 -7.84 -1.78
C ARG A 65 6.10 -7.65 -3.02
N PRO A 66 7.37 -8.10 -3.02
CA PRO A 66 8.17 -8.15 -4.25
C PRO A 66 7.45 -8.99 -5.32
N ALA A 67 7.51 -8.52 -6.57
CA ALA A 67 6.94 -9.18 -7.75
C ALA A 67 7.72 -10.44 -8.17
#